data_AF-A0A2Z2PCJ5-F1
#
_entry.id   AF-A0A2Z2PCJ5-F1
#
_cell.length_a   1.000
_cell.length_b   1.000
_cell.length_c   1.000
_cell.angle_alpha   90.00
_cell.angle_beta   90.00
_cell.angle_gamma   90.00
#
_symmetry.space_group_name_H-M   'P 1'
#
loop_
_entity.id
_entity.type
_entity.pdbx_description
1 polymer ?
#
loop_
_entity_poly.entity_id
_entity_poly.type
_entity_poly.pdbx_seq_one_letter_code
_entity_poly.pdbx_strand_id
1 'polypeptide(L)'
;MSGPASFDDMTAEEHLACAVDISAWTYLVADGKLPEEREMLSQAVLAVAWHHNAYAVPQSKGEQYDLVNRKRDELLAGDRADAIAARARICIEAALAKSEAK
;
A
#
# COMPACT_ATOMS: atom_id res chain seq x y z
N MET A 1 -15.99 16.43 -2.29
CA MET A 1 -14.93 15.41 -2.50
C MET A 1 -15.32 14.22 -1.66
N SER A 2 -15.61 13.09 -2.28
CA SER A 2 -15.84 11.84 -1.55
C SER A 2 -14.54 11.46 -0.84
N GLY A 3 -14.61 11.12 0.45
CA GLY A 3 -13.45 10.63 1.20
C GLY A 3 -12.89 9.35 0.57
N PRO A 4 -11.69 8.92 1.00
CA PRO A 4 -11.17 7.63 0.58
C PRO A 4 -12.16 6.51 0.91
N ALA A 5 -12.20 5.47 0.07
CA ALA A 5 -13.03 4.30 0.35
C ALA A 5 -12.68 3.74 1.73
N SER A 6 -13.71 3.36 2.50
CA SER A 6 -13.50 2.63 3.75
C SER A 6 -12.74 1.35 3.45
N PHE A 7 -11.80 0.94 4.31
CA PHE A 7 -11.01 -0.27 4.10
C PHE A 7 -11.88 -1.49 3.80
N ASP A 8 -13.01 -1.63 4.51
CA ASP A 8 -13.89 -2.80 4.38
C ASP A 8 -14.73 -2.79 3.09
N ASP A 9 -14.83 -1.64 2.42
CA ASP A 9 -15.56 -1.48 1.16
C ASP A 9 -14.67 -1.69 -0.07
N MET A 10 -13.35 -1.84 0.13
CA MET A 10 -12.40 -2.09 -0.96
C MET A 10 -12.53 -3.51 -1.51
N THR A 11 -12.46 -3.61 -2.83
CA THR A 11 -12.31 -4.88 -3.55
C THR A 11 -10.92 -5.48 -3.32
N ALA A 12 -10.76 -6.78 -3.61
CA ALA A 12 -9.45 -7.44 -3.54
C ALA A 12 -8.39 -6.75 -4.43
N GLU A 13 -8.77 -6.25 -5.61
CA GLU A 13 -7.86 -5.55 -6.51
C GLU A 13 -7.44 -4.18 -5.97
N GLU A 14 -8.34 -3.45 -5.31
CA GLU A 14 -8.02 -2.20 -4.62
C GLU A 14 -7.08 -2.44 -3.43
N HIS A 15 -7.29 -3.52 -2.67
CA HIS A 15 -6.33 -3.92 -1.65
C HIS A 15 -4.96 -4.27 -2.23
N LEU A 16 -4.90 -4.98 -3.36
CA LEU A 16 -3.63 -5.25 -4.05
C LEU A 16 -2.95 -3.96 -4.51
N ALA A 17 -3.69 -3.03 -5.12
CA ALA A 17 -3.17 -1.74 -5.55
C ALA A 17 -2.59 -0.96 -4.36
N CYS A 18 -3.29 -0.92 -3.23
CA CYS A 18 -2.78 -0.29 -2.01
C CYS A 18 -1.51 -0.96 -1.48
N ALA A 19 -1.44 -2.29 -1.47
CA ALA A 19 -0.22 -2.99 -1.05
C ALA A 19 0.97 -2.64 -1.97
N VAL A 20 0.72 -2.51 -3.28
CA VAL A 20 1.73 -2.11 -4.26
C VAL A 20 2.16 -0.66 -4.07
N ASP A 21 1.24 0.29 -3.90
CA ASP A 21 1.57 1.71 -3.68
C ASP A 21 2.38 1.90 -2.40
N ILE A 22 2.02 1.23 -1.30
CA ILE A 22 2.79 1.28 -0.04
C ILE A 22 4.18 0.66 -0.22
N SER A 23 4.28 -0.48 -0.93
CA SER A 23 5.57 -1.11 -1.23
C SER A 23 6.46 -0.23 -2.14
N ALA A 24 5.89 0.44 -3.13
CA ALA A 24 6.63 1.36 -4.00
C ALA A 24 7.12 2.59 -3.24
N TRP A 25 6.26 3.18 -2.40
CA TRP A 25 6.61 4.32 -1.56
C TRP A 25 7.75 3.97 -0.59
N THR A 26 7.66 2.85 0.13
CA THR A 26 8.74 2.40 1.03
C THR A 26 10.07 2.18 0.29
N TYR A 27 10.03 1.66 -0.94
CA TYR A 27 11.23 1.52 -1.79
C TYR A 27 11.83 2.88 -2.16
N LEU A 28 10.99 3.85 -2.57
CA LEU A 28 11.43 5.20 -2.92
C LEU A 28 12.06 5.95 -1.73
N VAL A 29 11.54 5.74 -0.51
CA VAL A 29 12.13 6.30 0.71
C VAL A 29 13.48 5.63 1.01
N ALA A 30 13.57 4.30 0.91
CA ALA A 30 14.80 3.56 1.13
C ALA A 30 15.91 3.92 0.10
N ASP A 31 15.51 4.21 -1.14
CA ASP A 31 16.40 4.65 -2.23
C ASP A 31 16.74 6.16 -2.15
N GLY A 32 16.27 6.87 -1.12
CA GLY A 32 16.54 8.30 -0.92
C GLY A 32 15.86 9.24 -1.92
N LYS A 33 14.91 8.73 -2.72
CA LYS A 33 14.15 9.51 -3.72
C LYS A 33 13.00 10.29 -3.12
N LEU A 34 12.52 9.87 -1.96
CA LEU A 34 11.50 10.57 -1.17
C LEU A 34 12.02 10.81 0.26
N PRO A 35 11.57 11.88 0.93
CA PRO A 35 11.96 12.14 2.31
C PRO A 35 11.42 11.06 3.25
N GLU A 36 12.16 10.81 4.32
CA GLU A 36 11.76 9.89 5.39
C GLU A 36 10.67 10.53 6.26
N GLU A 37 9.43 10.04 6.13
CA GLU A 37 8.31 10.42 7.00
C GLU A 37 8.13 9.36 8.09
N ARG A 38 8.88 9.48 9.19
CA ARG A 38 8.99 8.45 10.26
C ARG A 38 7.65 7.90 10.77
N GLU A 39 6.70 8.78 11.02
CA GLU A 39 5.36 8.41 11.49
C GLU A 39 4.67 7.48 10.47
N MET A 40 4.60 7.91 9.21
CA MET A 40 4.02 7.15 8.11
C MET A 40 4.76 5.83 7.87
N LEU A 41 6.09 5.82 8.01
CA LEU A 41 6.93 4.62 7.86
C LEU A 41 6.60 3.56 8.92
N SER A 42 6.39 4.00 10.18
CA SER A 42 6.02 3.10 11.27
C SER A 42 4.65 2.44 11.04
N GLN A 43 3.73 3.15 10.39
CA GLN A 43 2.37 2.71 10.08
C GLN A 43 2.33 1.84 8.82
N ALA A 44 3.22 2.08 7.85
CA ALA A 44 3.24 1.43 6.56
C ALA A 44 3.41 -0.09 6.63
N VAL A 45 4.23 -0.60 7.57
CA VAL A 45 4.44 -2.04 7.74
C VAL A 45 3.15 -2.76 8.11
N LEU A 46 2.37 -2.16 9.02
CA LEU A 46 1.07 -2.71 9.40
C LEU A 46 0.09 -2.59 8.22
N ALA A 47 0.01 -1.41 7.61
CA ALA A 47 -0.92 -1.15 6.51
C ALA A 47 -0.71 -2.08 5.31
N VAL A 48 0.54 -2.27 4.86
CA VAL A 48 0.84 -3.21 3.76
C VAL A 48 0.44 -4.64 4.11
N ALA A 49 0.60 -5.06 5.38
CA ALA A 49 0.18 -6.38 5.81
C ALA A 49 -1.34 -6.54 5.81
N TRP A 50 -2.11 -5.53 6.23
CA TRP A 50 -3.58 -5.54 6.15
C TRP A 50 -4.07 -5.64 4.71
N HIS A 51 -3.58 -4.77 3.82
CA HIS A 51 -3.98 -4.78 2.41
C HIS A 51 -3.55 -6.08 1.71
N HIS A 52 -2.32 -6.54 1.95
CA HIS A 52 -1.86 -7.82 1.41
C HIS A 52 -2.75 -8.98 1.88
N ASN A 53 -3.08 -9.05 3.17
CA ASN A 53 -3.94 -10.10 3.70
C ASN A 53 -5.37 -10.04 3.17
N ALA A 54 -5.93 -8.84 3.01
CA ALA A 54 -7.27 -8.66 2.45
C ALA A 54 -7.35 -9.08 0.98
N TYR A 55 -6.27 -8.87 0.20
CA TYR A 55 -6.13 -9.44 -1.13
C TYR A 55 -5.91 -10.96 -1.10
N ALA A 56 -5.11 -11.45 -0.14
CA ALA A 56 -4.56 -12.80 -0.15
C ALA A 56 -5.53 -13.93 0.21
N VAL A 57 -6.63 -13.66 0.91
CA VAL A 57 -7.61 -14.70 1.30
C VAL A 57 -8.57 -14.92 0.11
N PRO A 58 -8.46 -16.00 -0.71
CA PRO A 58 -8.12 -17.39 -0.34
C PRO A 58 -6.97 -18.05 -1.14
N GLN A 59 -5.98 -17.29 -1.65
CA GLN A 59 -4.91 -17.80 -2.51
C GLN A 59 -3.58 -18.09 -1.76
N SER A 60 -2.68 -18.87 -2.37
CA SER A 60 -1.41 -19.27 -1.76
C SER A 60 -0.43 -18.08 -1.63
N LYS A 61 0.26 -17.98 -0.49
CA LYS A 61 1.10 -16.81 -0.13
C LYS A 61 2.31 -16.57 -1.06
N GLY A 62 2.80 -17.61 -1.75
CA GLY A 62 4.03 -17.51 -2.56
C GLY A 62 3.86 -16.65 -3.81
N GLU A 63 2.81 -16.90 -4.59
CA GLU A 63 2.55 -16.20 -5.86
C GLU A 63 2.16 -14.72 -5.66
N GLN A 64 1.74 -14.35 -4.45
CA GLN A 64 1.24 -13.02 -4.10
C GLN A 64 2.36 -12.01 -3.88
N TYR A 65 3.44 -12.41 -3.19
CA TYR A 65 4.60 -11.53 -3.02
C TYR A 65 5.29 -11.24 -4.35
N ASP A 66 5.41 -12.25 -5.21
CA ASP A 66 5.95 -12.08 -6.57
C ASP A 66 5.09 -11.13 -7.40
N LEU A 67 3.76 -11.21 -7.28
CA LEU A 67 2.84 -10.29 -7.94
C LEU A 67 3.02 -8.85 -7.45
N VAL A 68 3.11 -8.63 -6.13
CA VAL A 68 3.32 -7.28 -5.56
C VAL A 68 4.67 -6.72 -6.02
N ASN A 69 5.73 -7.53 -5.99
CA ASN A 69 7.06 -7.12 -6.45
C ASN A 69 7.03 -6.71 -7.92
N ARG A 70 6.46 -7.54 -8.81
CA ARG A 70 6.33 -7.22 -10.23
C ARG A 70 5.53 -5.93 -10.47
N LYS A 71 4.37 -5.80 -9.82
CA LYS A 71 3.52 -4.61 -9.96
C LYS A 71 4.17 -3.35 -9.39
N ARG A 72 4.96 -3.46 -8.32
CA ARG A 72 5.78 -2.36 -7.80
C ARG A 72 6.78 -1.92 -8.85
N ASP A 73 7.49 -2.85 -9.47
CA ASP A 73 8.52 -2.51 -10.46
C ASP A 73 7.89 -1.86 -11.70
N GLU A 74 6.74 -2.35 -12.16
CA GLU A 74 5.90 -1.72 -13.20
C GLU A 74 5.50 -0.28 -12.80
N LEU A 75 5.04 -0.10 -11.55
CA LEU A 75 4.62 1.20 -11.03
C LEU A 75 5.78 2.21 -10.94
N LEU A 76 6.93 1.77 -10.43
CA LEU A 76 8.14 2.58 -10.29
C LEU A 76 8.71 3.00 -11.66
N ALA A 77 8.49 2.20 -12.70
CA ALA A 77 8.89 2.53 -14.07
C ALA A 77 7.91 3.49 -14.77
N GLY A 78 6.63 3.49 -14.36
CA GLY A 78 5.55 4.18 -15.07
C GLY A 78 4.99 5.44 -14.40
N ASP A 79 5.28 5.69 -13.12
CA ASP A 79 4.63 6.77 -12.36
C ASP A 79 5.63 7.68 -11.61
N ARG A 80 5.16 8.87 -11.22
CA ARG A 80 5.95 9.86 -10.49
C ARG A 80 5.97 9.53 -8.99
N ALA A 81 7.11 9.75 -8.35
CA ALA A 81 7.31 9.45 -6.93
C ALA A 81 6.33 10.18 -6.00
N ASP A 82 5.97 11.43 -6.31
CA ASP A 82 5.00 12.23 -5.54
C ASP A 82 3.58 11.66 -5.64
N ALA A 83 3.18 11.16 -6.80
CA ALA A 83 1.88 10.52 -7.01
C ALA A 83 1.78 9.18 -6.24
N ILE A 84 2.84 8.38 -6.28
CA ILE A 84 2.95 7.15 -5.48
C ILE A 84 2.84 7.46 -3.99
N ALA A 85 3.54 8.48 -3.50
CA ALA A 85 3.48 8.89 -2.10
C ALA A 85 2.07 9.32 -1.66
N ALA A 86 1.37 10.08 -2.50
CA ALA A 86 0.00 10.52 -2.21
C ALA A 86 -0.97 9.34 -2.09
N ARG A 87 -0.89 8.35 -3.00
CA ARG A 87 -1.74 7.15 -2.94
C ARG A 87 -1.37 6.24 -1.76
N ALA A 88 -0.08 6.04 -1.50
CA ALA A 88 0.38 5.26 -0.35
C ALA A 88 -0.16 5.83 0.97
N ARG A 89 -0.20 7.16 1.12
CA ARG A 89 -0.79 7.83 2.29
C ARG A 89 -2.26 7.49 2.46
N ILE A 90 -3.05 7.61 1.40
CA ILE A 90 -4.48 7.27 1.43
C ILE A 90 -4.69 5.81 1.87
N CYS A 91 -3.89 4.88 1.34
CA CYS A 91 -3.97 3.47 1.71
C CYS A 91 -3.57 3.22 3.18
N ILE A 92 -2.52 3.88 3.67
CA ILE A 92 -2.10 3.79 5.07
C ILE A 92 -3.22 4.30 5.99
N GLU A 93 -3.79 5.46 5.69
CA GLU A 93 -4.89 6.05 6.46
C GLU A 93 -6.11 5.12 6.50
N ALA A 94 -6.47 4.50 5.38
CA ALA A 94 -7.58 3.53 5.32
C ALA A 94 -7.33 2.31 6.24
N ALA A 95 -6.12 1.74 6.22
CA ALA A 95 -5.77 0.60 7.08
C ALA A 95 -5.70 0.95 8.58
N LEU A 96 -5.29 2.17 8.92
CA LEU A 96 -5.27 2.66 10.29
C LEU A 96 -6.67 2.86 10.84
N ALA A 97 -7.58 3.49 10.08
CA ALA A 97 -8.97 3.67 10.48
C ALA A 97 -9.65 2.34 10.82
N LYS A 98 -9.34 1.26 10.09
CA LYS A 98 -9.79 -0.10 10.42
C LYS A 98 -9.22 -0.64 11.73
N SER A 99 -7.97 -0.33 12.02
CA SER A 99 -7.28 -0.82 13.22
C SER A 99 -7.81 -0.15 14.50
N GLU A 100 -8.31 1.08 14.39
CA GLU A 100 -8.87 1.88 15.48
C GLU A 100 -10.37 1.64 15.73
N ALA A 101 -11.11 1.15 14.73
CA ALA A 101 -12.54 0.83 14.85
C ALA A 101 -12.84 -0.47 15.64
N LYS A 102 -11.87 -0.98 16.41
CA LYS A 102 -11.98 -2.19 17.22
C LYS A 102 -12.37 -1.91 18.67
#